data_AF-A0AB36P3U4-F1
#
_entry.id   AF-A0AB36P3U4-F1
#
_cell.length_a   1.000
_cell.length_b   1.000
_cell.length_c   1.000
_cell.angle_alpha   90.00
_cell.angle_beta   90.00
_cell.angle_gamma   90.00
#
_symmetry.space_group_name_H-M   'P 1'
#
loop_
_entity.id
_entity.type
_entity.pdbx_description
1 polymer ?
#
loop_
_entity_poly.entity_id
_entity_poly.type
_entity_poly.pdbx_seq_one_letter_code
_entity_poly.pdbx_strand_id
1 'polypeptide(L)'
;MGLPELKDKIRNQLDLADEKVLRIVSSVFDNYLNEVVSYDAKGNSLTLSEYHNKVEEGLNDVKYNRIISQEDLSKEMQDWDNE
;
A
#
# COMPACT_ATOMS: atom_id res chain seq x y z
N MET A 1 23.16 18.06 -3.00
CA MET A 1 22.58 17.38 -4.17
C MET A 1 21.07 17.44 -4.06
N GLY A 2 20.40 18.03 -5.03
CA GLY A 2 18.96 17.98 -5.15
C GLY A 2 18.46 16.61 -5.63
N LEU A 3 17.16 16.38 -5.47
CA LEU A 3 16.47 15.18 -5.94
C LEU A 3 16.76 14.79 -7.41
N PRO A 4 16.85 15.74 -8.36
CA PRO A 4 17.18 15.43 -9.76
C PRO A 4 18.60 14.87 -9.92
N GLU A 5 19.58 15.53 -9.30
CA GLU A 5 20.99 15.17 -9.38
C GLU A 5 21.26 13.79 -8.77
N LEU A 6 20.54 13.45 -7.70
CA LEU A 6 20.61 12.14 -7.07
C LEU A 6 20.07 11.03 -7.98
N LYS A 7 18.93 11.27 -8.66
CA LYS A 7 18.36 10.32 -9.61
C LYS A 7 19.29 10.03 -10.78
N ASP A 8 19.90 11.07 -11.36
CA ASP A 8 20.82 10.92 -12.49
C ASP A 8 22.09 10.17 -12.10
N LYS A 9 22.63 10.46 -10.90
CA LYS A 9 23.77 9.72 -10.37
C LYS A 9 23.47 8.23 -10.20
N ILE A 10 22.32 7.87 -9.63
CA ILE A 10 21.92 6.47 -9.43
C ILE A 10 21.75 5.75 -10.77
N ARG A 11 21.12 6.40 -11.77
CA ARG A 11 20.99 5.85 -13.12
C ARG A 11 22.34 5.49 -13.74
N ASN A 12 23.27 6.45 -13.74
CA ASN A 12 24.60 6.22 -14.30
C ASN A 12 25.37 5.11 -13.56
N GLN A 13 25.16 4.97 -12.25
CA GLN A 13 25.77 3.89 -11.47
C GLN A 13 25.15 2.53 -11.78
N LEU A 14 23.85 2.45 -12.09
CA LEU A 14 23.18 1.22 -12.51
C LEU A 14 23.58 0.78 -13.92
N ASP A 15 23.76 1.72 -14.85
CA ASP A 15 24.17 1.41 -16.23
C ASP A 15 25.58 0.79 -16.30
N LEU A 16 26.44 1.11 -15.34
CA LEU A 16 27.81 0.59 -15.23
C LEU A 16 27.94 -0.54 -14.19
N ALA A 17 26.86 -0.91 -13.51
CA ALA A 17 26.88 -1.90 -12.43
C ALA A 17 27.07 -3.32 -12.96
N ASP A 18 27.73 -4.16 -12.16
CA ASP A 18 27.79 -5.58 -12.42
C ASP A 18 26.48 -6.28 -12.04
N GLU A 19 26.30 -7.51 -12.54
CA GLU A 19 25.08 -8.30 -12.29
C GLU A 19 24.80 -8.47 -10.80
N LYS A 20 25.84 -8.57 -9.97
CA LYS A 20 25.71 -8.76 -8.52
C LYS A 20 25.09 -7.53 -7.86
N VAL A 21 25.55 -6.34 -8.18
CA VAL A 21 24.97 -5.09 -7.68
C VAL A 21 23.53 -4.95 -8.16
N LEU A 22 23.25 -5.22 -9.43
CA LEU A 22 21.88 -5.18 -9.96
C LEU A 22 20.94 -6.15 -9.24
N ARG A 23 21.37 -7.37 -8.94
CA ARG A 23 20.58 -8.35 -8.17
C ARG A 23 20.28 -7.87 -6.75
N ILE A 24 21.26 -7.25 -6.07
CA ILE A 24 21.06 -6.71 -4.72
C ILE A 24 20.04 -5.57 -4.78
N VAL A 25 20.20 -4.64 -5.73
CA VAL A 25 19.29 -3.50 -5.89
C VAL A 25 17.88 -3.97 -6.23
N SER A 26 17.73 -4.96 -7.11
CA SER A 26 16.43 -5.59 -7.39
C SER A 26 15.79 -6.14 -6.12
N SER A 27 16.54 -6.93 -5.35
CA SER A 27 16.05 -7.49 -4.09
C SER A 27 15.64 -6.39 -3.10
N VAL A 28 16.39 -5.30 -2.99
CA VAL A 28 16.03 -4.17 -2.14
C VAL A 28 14.73 -3.53 -2.61
N PHE A 29 14.56 -3.30 -3.91
CA PHE A 29 13.29 -2.79 -4.44
C PHE A 29 12.13 -3.76 -4.20
N ASP A 30 12.32 -5.05 -4.44
CA ASP A 30 11.29 -6.06 -4.24
C ASP A 30 10.87 -6.15 -2.76
N ASN A 31 11.81 -6.04 -1.82
CA ASN A 31 11.50 -6.07 -0.39
C ASN A 31 10.89 -4.74 0.09
N TYR A 32 11.35 -3.60 -0.42
CA TYR A 32 10.84 -2.29 -0.01
C TYR A 32 9.46 -1.99 -0.61
N LEU A 33 9.19 -2.49 -1.83
CA LEU A 33 7.91 -2.27 -2.52
C LEU A 33 6.83 -3.26 -2.08
N ASN A 34 7.21 -4.48 -1.65
CA ASN A 34 6.28 -5.52 -1.22
C ASN A 34 6.29 -5.73 0.31
N GLU A 35 6.72 -4.74 1.08
CA GLU A 35 6.65 -4.79 2.53
C GLU A 35 5.18 -4.89 2.97
N VAL A 36 4.90 -5.84 3.87
CA VAL A 36 3.58 -5.98 4.50
C VAL A 36 3.45 -4.91 5.58
N VAL A 37 2.53 -3.97 5.38
CA VAL A 37 2.34 -2.83 6.29
C VAL A 37 1.06 -2.92 7.12
N SER A 38 0.12 -3.77 6.74
CA SER A 38 -1.17 -3.94 7.43
C SER A 38 -1.81 -5.29 7.11
N TYR A 39 -2.95 -5.58 7.74
CA TYR A 39 -3.78 -6.75 7.48
C TYR A 39 -5.23 -6.30 7.29
N ASP A 40 -5.95 -6.95 6.37
CA ASP A 40 -7.38 -6.72 6.20
C ASP A 40 -8.22 -7.42 7.30
N ALA A 41 -9.53 -7.18 7.30
CA ALA A 41 -10.45 -7.79 8.25
C ALA A 41 -10.55 -9.34 8.14
N LYS A 42 -10.01 -9.92 7.06
CA LYS A 42 -9.94 -11.37 6.83
C LYS A 42 -8.55 -11.95 7.17
N GLY A 43 -7.60 -11.11 7.61
CA GLY A 43 -6.24 -11.49 7.96
C GLY A 43 -5.28 -11.59 6.77
N ASN A 44 -5.66 -11.11 5.58
CA ASN A 44 -4.74 -11.06 4.44
C ASN A 44 -3.76 -9.90 4.61
N SER A 45 -2.47 -10.14 4.33
CA SER A 45 -1.44 -9.11 4.34
C SER A 45 -1.68 -8.07 3.26
N LEU A 46 -1.50 -6.79 3.60
CA LEU A 46 -1.59 -5.67 2.67
C LEU A 46 -0.21 -5.05 2.46
N THR A 47 0.16 -4.86 1.19
CA THR A 47 1.30 -4.03 0.80
C THR A 47 0.98 -2.55 0.99
N LEU A 48 2.01 -1.70 0.96
CA LEU A 48 1.84 -0.25 1.08
C LEU A 48 0.90 0.33 0.01
N SER A 49 1.00 -0.15 -1.24
CA SER A 49 0.12 0.30 -2.32
C SER A 49 -1.33 -0.09 -2.08
N GLU A 50 -1.58 -1.31 -1.60
CA GLU A 50 -2.95 -1.79 -1.32
C GLU A 50 -3.56 -1.06 -0.14
N TYR A 51 -2.77 -0.80 0.90
CA TYR A 51 -3.19 0.02 2.04
C TYR A 51 -3.60 1.44 1.60
N HIS A 52 -2.78 2.10 0.76
CA HIS A 52 -3.14 3.40 0.22
C HIS A 52 -4.43 3.37 -0.60
N ASN A 53 -4.63 2.34 -1.43
CA ASN A 53 -5.87 2.18 -2.18
C ASN A 53 -7.08 2.03 -1.25
N LYS A 54 -6.96 1.28 -0.14
CA LYS A 54 -8.03 1.13 0.87
C LYS A 54 -8.36 2.45 1.56
N VAL A 55 -7.34 3.26 1.87
CA VAL A 55 -7.55 4.59 2.44
C VAL A 55 -8.27 5.50 1.43
N GLU A 56 -7.85 5.49 0.17
CA GLU A 56 -8.50 6.25 -0.90
C GLU A 56 -9.95 5.81 -1.15
N GLU A 57 -10.25 4.50 -1.07
CA GLU A 57 -11.62 3.97 -1.11
C GLU A 57 -12.46 4.58 0.02
N GLY A 58 -11.97 4.56 1.26
CA GLY A 58 -12.66 5.16 2.40
C GLY A 58 -12.87 6.67 2.28
N LEU A 59 -11.88 7.40 1.75
CA LEU A 59 -12.01 8.84 1.46
C LEU A 59 -13.05 9.10 0.37
N ASN A 60 -13.14 8.24 -0.65
CA ASN A 60 -14.18 8.33 -1.66
C ASN A 60 -15.56 8.04 -1.08
N ASP A 61 -15.69 7.07 -0.17
CA ASP A 61 -16.95 6.79 0.51
C ASP A 61 -17.44 8.00 1.30
N VAL A 62 -16.55 8.69 2.01
CA VAL A 62 -16.85 9.96 2.67
C VAL A 62 -17.28 11.01 1.65
N LYS A 63 -16.55 11.16 0.54
CA LYS A 63 -16.84 12.15 -0.52
C LYS A 63 -18.20 11.93 -1.18
N TYR A 64 -18.61 10.67 -1.39
CA TYR A 64 -19.88 10.30 -2.00
C TYR A 64 -20.99 10.04 -0.97
N ASN A 65 -20.76 10.42 0.30
CA ASN A 65 -21.72 10.28 1.39
C ASN A 65 -22.21 8.81 1.59
N ARG A 66 -21.35 7.84 1.27
CA ARG A 66 -21.52 6.40 1.54
C ARG A 66 -20.98 6.08 2.93
N ILE A 67 -21.51 6.76 3.94
CA ILE A 67 -21.11 6.62 5.33
C ILE A 67 -22.30 6.14 6.16
N ILE A 68 -22.01 5.41 7.22
CA ILE A 68 -23.01 4.93 8.19
C ILE A 68 -22.59 5.36 9.58
N SER A 69 -23.56 5.66 10.45
CA SER A 69 -23.27 5.95 11.85
C SER A 69 -22.88 4.65 12.58
N GLN A 70 -22.10 4.76 13.65
CA GLN A 70 -21.73 3.59 14.44
C GLN A 70 -22.97 2.89 15.04
N GLU A 71 -23.99 3.65 15.41
CA GLU A 71 -25.24 3.14 15.97
C GLU A 71 -26.02 2.33 14.93
N ASP A 72 -26.10 2.83 13.69
CA ASP A 72 -26.82 2.15 12.62
C ASP A 72 -26.06 0.89 12.16
N LEU A 73 -24.73 0.96 12.08
CA LEU A 73 -23.90 -0.21 11.80
C LEU A 73 -24.08 -1.31 12.87
N SER A 74 -24.15 -0.92 14.15
CA SER A 74 -24.34 -1.88 15.25
C SER A 74 -25.69 -2.61 15.16
N LYS A 75 -26.74 -1.92 14.68
CA LYS A 75 -28.04 -2.56 14.43
C LYS A 75 -27.98 -3.50 13.25
N GLU A 76 -27.37 -3.08 12.15
CA GLU A 76 -27.22 -3.90 10.94
C GLU A 76 -26.44 -5.20 11.24
N MET A 77 -25.39 -5.10 12.06
CA MET A 77 -24.60 -6.26 12.49
C MET A 77 -25.40 -7.30 13.28
N GLN A 78 -26.46 -6.91 14.00
CA GLN A 78 -27.30 -7.87 14.74
C GLN A 78 -28.12 -8.75 13.81
N ASP A 79 -28.43 -8.25 12.60
CA ASP A 79 -29.22 -8.98 11.62
C ASP A 79 -28.36 -9.91 10.73
N TRP A 80 -27.02 -9.80 10.80
CA TRP A 80 -26.10 -10.62 9.98
C TRP A 80 -25.95 -12.08 10.43
N ASP A 81 -26.28 -12.41 11.69
CA ASP A 81 -26.22 -13.78 12.22
C ASP A 81 -27.49 -14.62 11.93
N ASN A 82 -28.47 -14.05 11.20
CA ASN A 82 -29.78 -14.67 10.95
C ASN A 82 -29.92 -15.37 9.56
N GLU A 83 -28.82 -15.60 8.83
CA GLU A 83 -28.77 -16.42 7.60
C GLU A 83 -27.99 -17.74 7.82
#